data_AF-A0A392QHJ7-F1
#
_entry.id   AF-A0A392QHJ7-F1
#
_cell.length_a   1.000
_cell.length_b   1.000
_cell.length_c   1.000
_cell.angle_alpha   90.00
_cell.angle_beta   90.00
_cell.angle_gamma   90.00
#
_symmetry.space_group_name_H-M   'P 1'
#
loop_
_entity.id
_entity.type
_entity.pdbx_description
1 polymer ?
#
loop_
_entity_poly.entity_id
_entity_poly.type
_entity_poly.pdbx_seq_one_letter_code
_entity_poly.pdbx_strand_id
1 'polypeptide(L)'
;GELALAFGELLRKLWAPGRTPIAPRPFKAKLARFAPQFSGHNQHDSQELLAFLLDGLHEDLNRVKHKPYIKSRDADGRPDEEVADEYWANHIARNDSII
;
A
#
# COMPACT_ATOMS: atom_id res chain seq x y z
N GLY A 1 -2.95 8.07 -5.66
CA GLY A 1 -2.09 8.47 -6.77
C GLY A 1 -2.24 7.49 -7.92
N GLU A 2 -1.17 7.29 -8.70
CA GLU A 2 -1.24 6.59 -9.99
C GLU A 2 -1.41 5.07 -9.87
N LEU A 3 -0.86 4.43 -8.82
CA LEU A 3 -0.97 2.99 -8.63
C LEU A 3 -2.40 2.63 -8.23
N ALA A 4 -3.00 3.39 -7.31
CA ALA A 4 -4.39 3.19 -6.89
C ALA A 4 -5.39 3.40 -8.05
N LEU A 5 -5.15 4.38 -8.93
CA LEU A 5 -5.98 4.58 -10.12
C LEU A 5 -5.91 3.39 -11.07
N ALA A 6 -4.70 2.90 -11.39
CA ALA A 6 -4.52 1.77 -12.29
C ALA A 6 -5.08 0.45 -11.70
N PHE A 7 -4.93 0.24 -10.39
CA PHE A 7 -5.53 -0.89 -9.69
C PHE A 7 -7.06 -0.82 -9.70
N GLY A 8 -7.63 0.35 -9.42
CA GLY A 8 -9.08 0.57 -9.48
C GLY A 8 -9.66 0.36 -10.87
N GLU A 9 -8.98 0.77 -11.93
CA GLU A 9 -9.37 0.47 -13.32
C GLU A 9 -9.34 -1.03 -13.63
N LEU A 10 -8.32 -1.75 -13.16
CA LEU A 10 -8.24 -3.19 -13.32
C LEU A 10 -9.41 -3.89 -12.61
N LEU A 11 -9.71 -3.50 -11.36
CA LEU A 11 -10.85 -4.02 -10.62
C LEU A 11 -12.17 -3.75 -11.34
N ARG A 12 -12.42 -2.52 -11.80
CA ARG A 12 -13.66 -2.21 -12.55
C ARG A 12 -13.86 -3.11 -13.78
N LYS A 13 -12.78 -3.44 -14.49
CA LYS A 13 -12.84 -4.36 -15.63
C LYS A 13 -13.14 -5.79 -15.17
N LEU A 14 -12.50 -6.27 -14.11
CA LEU A 14 -12.71 -7.62 -13.58
C LEU A 14 -14.14 -7.83 -13.04
N TRP A 15 -14.73 -6.79 -12.45
CA TRP A 15 -16.10 -6.81 -11.92
C TRP A 15 -17.17 -6.47 -12.97
N ALA A 16 -16.78 -6.14 -14.20
CA ALA A 16 -17.74 -5.88 -15.27
C ALA A 16 -18.49 -7.17 -15.64
N PRO A 17 -19.78 -7.09 -16.00
CA PRO A 17 -20.52 -8.25 -16.47
C PRO A 17 -19.91 -8.79 -17.77
N GLY A 18 -19.69 -10.10 -17.81
CA GLY A 18 -19.05 -10.79 -18.94
C GLY A 18 -17.77 -11.50 -18.51
N ARG A 19 -17.65 -12.79 -18.83
CA ARG A 19 -16.51 -13.63 -18.42
C ARG A 19 -15.36 -13.55 -19.43
N THR A 20 -14.87 -12.35 -19.72
CA THR A 20 -13.76 -12.17 -20.67
C THR A 20 -12.42 -12.06 -19.93
N PRO A 21 -11.37 -12.77 -20.38
CA PRO A 21 -10.03 -12.59 -19.84
C PRO A 21 -9.53 -11.14 -20.04
N ILE A 22 -8.93 -10.57 -19.00
CA ILE A 22 -8.38 -9.21 -19.03
C ILE A 22 -6.88 -9.25 -18.85
N ALA A 23 -6.15 -8.65 -19.79
CA ALA A 23 -4.71 -8.49 -19.66
C ALA A 23 -4.38 -7.25 -18.81
N PRO A 24 -3.71 -7.37 -17.66
CA PRO A 24 -3.45 -6.25 -16.73
C PRO A 24 -2.25 -5.37 -17.16
N ARG A 25 -2.06 -5.13 -18.46
CA ARG A 25 -0.87 -4.40 -18.99
C ARG A 25 -0.70 -3.00 -18.40
N PRO A 26 -1.74 -2.16 -18.29
CA PRO A 26 -1.60 -0.82 -17.71
C PRO A 26 -1.19 -0.87 -16.24
N PHE A 27 -1.79 -1.79 -15.47
CA PHE A 27 -1.44 -2.01 -14.06
C PHE A 27 0.01 -2.48 -13.91
N LYS A 28 0.43 -3.50 -14.68
CA LYS A 28 1.83 -3.98 -14.67
C LYS A 28 2.81 -2.85 -14.98
N ALA A 29 2.51 -2.01 -15.96
CA ALA A 29 3.38 -0.89 -16.33
C ALA A 29 3.52 0.16 -15.21
N LYS A 30 2.41 0.50 -14.52
CA LYS A 30 2.47 1.41 -13.37
C LYS A 30 3.20 0.79 -12.19
N LEU A 31 2.91 -0.46 -11.87
CA LEU A 31 3.57 -1.21 -10.80
C LEU A 31 5.09 -1.28 -11.02
N ALA A 32 5.54 -1.62 -12.22
CA ALA A 32 6.95 -1.66 -12.58
C ALA A 32 7.67 -0.30 -12.50
N ARG A 33 6.94 0.82 -12.58
CA ARG A 33 7.53 2.15 -12.43
C ARG A 33 7.92 2.44 -10.98
N PHE A 34 7.15 1.93 -10.01
CA PHE A 34 7.39 2.14 -8.59
C PHE A 34 8.19 0.99 -7.95
N ALA A 35 8.08 -0.22 -8.51
CA ALA A 35 8.87 -1.39 -8.15
C ALA A 35 9.55 -1.98 -9.40
N PRO A 36 10.71 -1.44 -9.80
CA PRO A 36 11.44 -1.85 -11.01
C PRO A 36 11.77 -3.34 -11.09
N GLN A 37 11.82 -4.05 -9.96
CA GLN A 37 12.04 -5.50 -9.95
C GLN A 37 10.97 -6.27 -10.73
N PHE A 38 9.73 -5.75 -10.81
CA PHE A 38 8.62 -6.37 -11.55
C PHE A 38 8.53 -5.93 -13.02
N SER A 39 9.51 -5.20 -13.55
CA SER A 39 9.53 -4.74 -14.94
C SER A 39 9.70 -5.88 -15.96
N GLY A 40 10.35 -6.96 -15.55
CA GLY A 40 10.67 -8.10 -16.40
C GLY A 40 9.50 -9.05 -16.67
N HIS A 41 9.86 -10.23 -17.17
CA HIS A 41 8.95 -11.36 -17.39
C HIS A 41 9.41 -12.60 -16.60
N ASN A 42 10.29 -12.41 -15.62
CA ASN A 42 10.76 -13.46 -14.74
C ASN A 42 9.65 -13.86 -13.75
N GLN A 43 9.81 -15.02 -13.13
CA GLN A 43 8.97 -15.40 -12.00
C GLN A 43 9.38 -14.57 -10.77
N HIS A 44 8.40 -14.25 -9.94
CA HIS A 44 8.58 -13.46 -8.72
C HIS A 44 7.82 -14.10 -7.56
N ASP A 45 8.24 -13.78 -6.34
CA ASP A 45 7.50 -14.14 -5.15
C ASP A 45 6.23 -13.29 -5.05
N SER A 46 5.08 -13.95 -4.89
CA SER A 46 3.79 -13.30 -4.71
C SER A 46 3.70 -12.49 -3.41
N GLN A 47 4.44 -12.88 -2.36
CA GLN A 47 4.46 -12.17 -1.09
C GLN A 47 5.15 -10.81 -1.23
N GLU A 48 6.25 -10.76 -1.98
CA GLU A 48 6.95 -9.50 -2.27
C GLU A 48 6.04 -8.55 -3.05
N LEU A 49 5.35 -9.07 -4.07
CA LEU A 49 4.37 -8.30 -4.84
C LEU A 49 3.25 -7.76 -3.95
N LEU A 50 2.71 -8.59 -3.06
CA LEU A 50 1.62 -8.21 -2.17
C LEU A 50 2.04 -7.12 -1.19
N ALA A 51 3.20 -7.27 -0.55
CA ALA A 51 3.74 -6.28 0.37
C ALA A 51 3.92 -4.92 -0.32
N PHE A 52 4.52 -4.93 -1.52
CA PHE A 52 4.69 -3.72 -2.30
C PHE A 52 3.36 -3.08 -2.72
N LEU A 53 2.41 -3.90 -3.17
CA LEU A 53 1.12 -3.40 -3.62
C LEU A 53 0.33 -2.76 -2.46
N LEU A 54 0.33 -3.38 -1.28
CA LEU A 54 -0.37 -2.85 -0.11
C LEU A 54 0.23 -1.52 0.35
N ASP A 55 1.57 -1.44 0.46
CA ASP A 55 2.27 -0.20 0.81
C ASP A 55 2.00 0.90 -0.22
N GLY A 56 2.16 0.59 -1.52
CA GLY A 56 1.92 1.54 -2.59
C GLY A 56 0.47 2.03 -2.66
N LEU A 57 -0.53 1.17 -2.42
CA LEU A 57 -1.94 1.56 -2.33
C LEU A 57 -2.21 2.41 -1.09
N HIS A 58 -1.64 2.04 0.07
CA HIS A 58 -1.75 2.79 1.31
C HIS A 58 -1.22 4.22 1.11
N GLU A 59 0.02 4.37 0.63
CA GLU A 59 0.63 5.68 0.39
C GLU A 59 -0.16 6.53 -0.61
N ASP A 60 -0.66 5.92 -1.68
CA ASP A 60 -1.45 6.61 -2.70
C ASP A 60 -2.80 7.13 -2.18
N LEU A 61 -3.37 6.48 -1.15
CA LEU A 61 -4.69 6.74 -0.58
C LEU A 61 -4.62 7.35 0.82
N ASN A 62 -3.42 7.53 1.37
CA ASN A 62 -3.22 8.09 2.70
C ASN A 62 -3.79 9.51 2.78
N ARG A 63 -4.66 9.74 3.75
CA ARG A 63 -5.34 11.01 4.03
C ARG A 63 -4.37 12.01 4.66
N VAL A 64 -3.36 11.53 5.37
CA VAL A 64 -2.28 12.36 5.93
C VAL A 64 -1.31 12.76 4.81
N LYS A 65 -1.37 14.02 4.37
CA LYS A 65 -0.49 14.56 3.31
C LYS A 65 0.85 15.08 3.82
N HIS A 66 0.86 15.59 5.04
CA HIS A 66 2.05 16.08 5.71
C HIS A 66 2.31 15.20 6.92
N LYS A 67 3.21 14.22 6.77
CA LYS A 67 3.53 13.27 7.83
C LYS A 67 4.34 13.98 8.92
N PRO A 68 3.81 14.14 10.14
CA PRO A 68 4.57 14.75 11.23
C PRO A 68 5.77 13.86 11.57
N TYR A 69 6.90 14.50 11.90
CA TYR A 69 8.00 13.80 12.53
C TYR A 69 7.64 13.54 13.99
N ILE A 70 7.53 12.26 14.35
CA ILE A 70 7.24 11.83 15.72
C ILE A 70 8.45 11.00 16.18
N LYS A 71 9.09 11.43 17.26
CA LYS A 71 10.18 10.69 17.88
C LYS A 71 9.57 9.58 18.73
N SER A 72 9.79 8.32 18.35
CA SER A 72 9.39 7.17 19.17
C SER A 72 10.10 7.23 20.52
N ARG A 73 9.34 6.94 21.59
CA ARG A 73 9.86 6.85 22.95
C ARG A 73 9.95 5.39 23.34
N ASP A 74 11.05 5.02 24.01
CA ASP A 74 11.22 3.67 24.54
C ASP A 74 10.20 3.40 25.65
N ALA A 75 9.96 2.13 25.96
CA ALA A 75 8.96 1.74 26.97
C ALA A 75 9.30 2.34 28.34
N ASP A 76 10.58 2.47 28.72
CA ASP A 76 11.05 3.10 29.97
C ASP A 76 10.33 2.61 31.24
N GLY A 77 9.93 1.33 31.28
CA GLY A 77 9.19 0.73 32.39
C GLY A 77 7.69 1.07 32.44
N ARG A 78 7.16 1.72 31.40
CA ARG A 78 5.73 1.98 31.25
C ARG A 78 4.96 0.69 30.91
N PRO A 79 3.66 0.61 31.23
CA PRO A 79 2.83 -0.53 30.86
C PRO A 79 2.76 -0.73 29.34
N ASP A 80 2.78 -1.99 28.89
CA ASP A 80 2.73 -2.33 27.46
C ASP A 80 1.49 -1.77 26.76
N GLU A 81 0.34 -1.69 27.45
CA GLU A 81 -0.91 -1.14 26.92
C GLU A 81 -0.78 0.36 26.60
N GLU A 82 -0.25 1.15 27.53
CA GLU A 82 -0.03 2.59 27.31
C GLU A 82 0.96 2.84 26.18
N VAL A 83 2.01 2.02 26.11
CA VAL A 83 3.00 2.10 25.04
C VAL A 83 2.34 1.75 23.70
N ALA A 84 1.61 0.64 23.61
CA ALA A 84 0.93 0.21 22.40
C ALA A 84 -0.06 1.27 21.87
N ASP A 85 -0.85 1.88 22.76
CA ASP A 85 -1.78 2.96 22.41
C ASP A 85 -1.04 4.19 21.87
N GLU A 86 0.09 4.58 22.47
CA GLU A 86 0.92 5.67 21.96
C GLU A 86 1.48 5.34 20.57
N TYR A 87 2.03 4.15 20.37
CA TYR A 87 2.54 3.71 19.07
C TYR A 87 1.45 3.67 18.00
N TRP A 88 0.24 3.23 18.36
CA TRP A 88 -0.90 3.20 17.44
C TRP A 88 -1.38 4.61 17.08
N ALA A 89 -1.52 5.49 18.07
CA ALA A 89 -1.86 6.90 17.82
C ALA A 89 -0.82 7.58 16.91
N ASN A 90 0.47 7.33 17.15
CA ASN A 90 1.57 7.84 16.32
C ASN A 90 1.54 7.26 14.90
N HIS A 91 1.17 5.98 14.75
CA HIS A 91 0.98 5.35 13.45
C HIS A 91 -0.16 6.02 12.68
N ILE A 92 -1.35 6.14 13.26
CA ILE A 92 -2.53 6.75 12.63
C ILE A 92 -2.29 8.22 12.27
N ALA A 93 -1.55 8.96 13.10
CA ALA A 93 -1.18 10.35 12.82
C ALA A 93 -0.34 10.52 11.54
N ARG A 94 0.25 9.44 11.02
CA ARG A 94 1.07 9.42 9.79
C ARG A 94 0.45 8.59 8.68
N ASN A 95 -0.39 7.61 9.03
CA ASN A 95 -0.89 6.55 8.18
C ASN A 95 -2.40 6.39 8.40
N ASP A 96 -3.19 7.11 7.61
CA ASP A 96 -4.65 7.02 7.66
C ASP A 96 -5.18 6.76 6.26
N SER A 97 -5.51 5.51 5.98
CA SER A 97 -6.02 5.09 4.67
C SER A 97 -7.13 4.05 4.84
N ILE A 98 -7.69 3.58 3.73
CA ILE A 98 -8.62 2.43 3.76
C ILE A 98 -7.88 1.09 3.86
N ILE A 99 -6.63 1.05 3.40
CA ILE A 99 -5.65 0.00 3.68
C ILE A 99 -5.13 0.22 5.09
#